data_AF-A0A2M7PBL2-F1
#
_entry.id   AF-A0A2M7PBL2-F1
#
_cell.length_a   1.000
_cell.length_b   1.000
_cell.length_c   1.000
_cell.angle_alpha   90.00
_cell.angle_beta   90.00
_cell.angle_gamma   90.00
#
_symmetry.space_group_name_H-M   'P 1'
#
loop_
_entity.id
_entity.type
_entity.pdbx_description
1 polymer ?
#
loop_
_entity_poly.entity_id
_entity_poly.type
_entity_poly.pdbx_seq_one_letter_code
_entity_poly.pdbx_strand_id
1 'polypeptide(L)'
;MTTLTNRYEFVLLYDVENGNPNGDPDAGNMPRIDPETGYGIVTDVCLKRKVRNYVEMVKGDAAGYRIYIKEGIPLNANHVEAYKAVNLPTDDKNFKAKRDDVQRARA
;
A
#
# COMPACT_ATOMS: atom_id res chain seq x y z
N MET A 1 9.38 10.17 -15.96
CA MET A 1 8.36 9.13 -16.24
C MET A 1 7.34 9.72 -17.19
N THR A 2 6.91 8.96 -18.20
CA THR A 2 5.83 9.38 -19.10
C THR A 2 4.49 9.05 -18.43
N THR A 3 3.64 10.06 -18.27
CA THR A 3 2.30 9.88 -17.72
C THR A 3 1.43 9.07 -18.69
N LEU A 4 0.60 8.17 -18.17
CA LEU A 4 -0.37 7.43 -18.98
C LEU A 4 -1.42 8.39 -19.55
N THR A 5 -1.72 8.30 -20.84
CA THR A 5 -2.68 9.19 -21.53
C THR A 5 -4.07 8.58 -21.72
N ASN A 6 -4.22 7.27 -21.47
CA ASN A 6 -5.45 6.52 -21.73
C ASN A 6 -6.04 5.96 -20.43
N ARG A 7 -7.35 5.74 -20.43
CA ARG A 7 -8.05 4.95 -19.40
C ARG A 7 -7.87 3.47 -19.71
N TYR A 8 -7.45 2.70 -18.71
CA TYR A 8 -7.31 1.25 -18.81
C TYR A 8 -8.29 0.58 -17.87
N GLU A 9 -9.03 -0.39 -18.39
CA GLU A 9 -9.86 -1.30 -17.61
C GLU A 9 -9.41 -2.72 -17.88
N PHE A 10 -9.47 -3.56 -16.86
CA PHE A 10 -9.07 -4.95 -16.95
C PHE A 10 -9.92 -5.80 -16.02
N VAL A 11 -10.12 -7.05 -16.41
CA VAL A 11 -10.74 -8.08 -15.58
C VAL A 11 -9.62 -9.07 -15.23
N LEU A 12 -9.40 -9.28 -13.94
CA LEU A 12 -8.46 -10.28 -13.43
C LEU A 12 -9.26 -11.50 -12.98
N LEU A 13 -9.04 -12.63 -13.64
CA LEU A 13 -9.56 -13.93 -13.23
C LEU A 13 -8.43 -14.72 -12.56
N TYR A 14 -8.69 -15.28 -11.40
CA TYR A 14 -7.80 -16.20 -10.70
C TYR A 14 -8.64 -17.16 -9.86
N ASP A 15 -8.09 -18.33 -9.57
CA ASP A 15 -8.71 -19.35 -8.75
C ASP A 15 -7.89 -19.63 -7.49
N VAL A 16 -8.47 -20.46 -6.62
CA VAL A 16 -7.82 -20.99 -5.42
C VAL A 16 -8.28 -22.42 -5.26
N GLU A 17 -7.34 -23.32 -5.01
CA GLU A 17 -7.62 -24.72 -4.75
C GLU A 17 -7.21 -25.04 -3.31
N ASN A 18 -8.11 -25.65 -2.53
CA ASN A 18 -7.87 -26.08 -1.15
C ASN A 18 -7.25 -24.99 -0.25
N GLY A 19 -7.66 -23.72 -0.43
CA GLY A 19 -7.06 -22.58 0.26
C GLY A 19 -8.06 -21.49 0.64
N ASN A 20 -7.60 -20.53 1.44
CA ASN A 20 -8.37 -19.36 1.83
C ASN A 20 -7.80 -18.09 1.17
N PRO A 21 -8.48 -17.51 0.15
CA PRO A 21 -7.96 -16.40 -0.62
C PRO A 21 -8.01 -15.05 0.14
N ASN A 22 -8.97 -14.92 1.06
CA ASN A 22 -9.15 -13.76 1.93
C ASN A 22 -9.96 -14.17 3.18
N GLY A 23 -9.27 -14.33 4.30
CA GLY A 23 -9.90 -14.60 5.58
C GLY A 23 -10.67 -13.40 6.14
N ASP A 24 -11.75 -13.70 6.86
CA ASP A 24 -12.54 -12.76 7.63
C ASP A 24 -12.08 -12.75 9.11
N PRO A 25 -11.51 -11.66 9.63
CA PRO A 25 -11.10 -11.58 11.03
C PRO A 25 -12.28 -11.68 12.00
N ASP A 26 -13.48 -11.29 11.60
CA ASP A 26 -14.67 -11.29 12.45
C ASP A 26 -15.37 -12.67 12.44
N ALA A 27 -15.13 -13.47 11.41
CA ALA A 27 -15.66 -14.82 11.27
C ALA A 27 -14.59 -15.91 11.46
N GLY A 28 -13.67 -15.72 12.40
CA GLY A 28 -12.70 -16.75 12.79
C GLY A 28 -11.75 -17.18 11.66
N ASN A 29 -11.40 -16.25 10.77
CA ASN A 29 -10.56 -16.48 9.58
C ASN A 29 -11.19 -17.43 8.54
N MET A 30 -12.52 -17.62 8.53
CA MET A 30 -13.21 -18.26 7.41
C MET A 30 -13.06 -17.40 6.13
N PRO A 31 -13.17 -17.98 4.92
CA PRO A 31 -13.26 -17.19 3.70
C PRO A 31 -14.39 -16.17 3.80
N ARG A 32 -14.13 -14.93 3.36
CA ARG A 32 -15.17 -13.89 3.35
C ARG A 32 -16.29 -14.25 2.38
N ILE A 33 -17.53 -13.99 2.81
CA ILE A 33 -18.74 -14.24 2.03
C ILE A 33 -19.54 -12.94 2.01
N ASP A 34 -20.08 -12.59 0.85
CA ASP A 34 -21.08 -11.53 0.72
C ASP A 34 -22.42 -12.03 1.31
N PRO A 35 -22.96 -11.39 2.36
CA PRO A 35 -24.16 -11.85 3.02
C PRO A 35 -25.43 -11.77 2.16
N GLU A 36 -25.45 -10.93 1.11
CA GLU A 36 -26.63 -10.77 0.25
C GLU A 36 -26.69 -11.85 -0.84
N THR A 37 -25.54 -12.16 -1.44
CA THR A 37 -25.46 -13.06 -2.61
C THR A 37 -25.00 -14.48 -2.26
N GLY A 38 -24.32 -14.64 -1.11
CA GLY A 38 -23.71 -15.91 -0.70
C GLY A 38 -22.41 -16.25 -1.43
N TYR A 39 -21.91 -15.39 -2.32
CA TYR A 39 -20.64 -15.62 -3.03
C TYR A 39 -19.44 -15.28 -2.14
N GLY A 40 -18.35 -16.03 -2.33
CA GLY A 40 -17.07 -15.69 -1.73
C GLY A 40 -16.53 -14.37 -2.28
N ILE A 41 -16.02 -13.51 -1.41
CA ILE A 41 -15.45 -12.22 -1.79
C ILE A 41 -13.99 -12.10 -1.42
N VAL A 42 -13.24 -11.38 -2.24
CA VAL A 42 -11.88 -10.97 -1.94
C VAL A 42 -11.83 -9.45 -2.04
N THR A 43 -11.47 -8.83 -0.93
CA THR A 43 -11.47 -7.36 -0.80
C THR A 43 -10.40 -6.73 -1.70
N ASP A 44 -10.66 -5.51 -2.15
CA ASP A 44 -9.71 -4.74 -2.93
C ASP A 44 -8.41 -4.47 -2.14
N VAL A 45 -8.50 -4.24 -0.83
CA VAL A 45 -7.33 -4.07 0.05
C VAL A 45 -6.45 -5.33 0.11
N CYS A 46 -7.04 -6.53 0.03
CA CYS A 46 -6.32 -7.81 -0.04
C CYS A 46 -5.50 -7.90 -1.34
N LEU A 47 -6.12 -7.61 -2.48
CA LEU A 47 -5.43 -7.60 -3.78
C LEU A 47 -4.35 -6.51 -3.84
N LYS A 48 -4.64 -5.31 -3.36
CA LYS A 48 -3.66 -4.21 -3.28
C LYS A 48 -2.45 -4.59 -2.42
N ARG A 49 -2.62 -5.36 -1.33
CA ARG A 49 -1.49 -5.89 -0.53
C ARG A 49 -0.67 -6.89 -1.33
N LYS A 50 -1.30 -7.83 -2.04
CA LYS A 50 -0.59 -8.80 -2.91
C LYS A 50 0.24 -8.10 -3.98
N VAL A 51 -0.32 -7.08 -4.65
CA VAL A 51 0.42 -6.27 -5.64
C VAL A 51 1.61 -5.55 -5.01
N ARG A 52 1.42 -4.89 -3.85
CA ARG A 52 2.52 -4.23 -3.14
C ARG A 52 3.63 -5.19 -2.74
N ASN A 53 3.27 -6.35 -2.18
CA ASN A 53 4.23 -7.37 -1.76
C ASN A 53 5.01 -7.93 -2.96
N TYR A 54 4.33 -8.14 -4.10
CA TYR A 54 4.98 -8.57 -5.32
C TYR A 54 6.00 -7.54 -5.82
N VAL A 55 5.61 -6.25 -5.89
CA VAL A 55 6.52 -5.17 -6.29
C VAL A 55 7.72 -5.08 -5.37
N GLU A 56 7.52 -5.14 -4.05
CA GLU A 56 8.61 -5.16 -3.07
C GLU A 56 9.53 -6.37 -3.23
N MET A 57 8.97 -7.57 -3.45
CA MET A 57 9.74 -8.80 -3.66
C MET A 57 10.64 -8.72 -4.90
N VAL A 58 10.13 -8.16 -6.01
CA VAL A 58 10.85 -8.15 -7.30
C VAL A 58 11.68 -6.90 -7.56
N LYS A 59 11.40 -5.78 -6.86
CA LYS A 59 12.11 -4.50 -7.02
C LYS A 59 12.88 -4.05 -5.79
N GLY A 60 12.58 -4.58 -4.60
CA GLY A 60 13.15 -4.12 -3.34
C GLY A 60 12.99 -2.60 -3.17
N ASP A 61 14.10 -1.93 -2.87
CA ASP A 61 14.18 -0.47 -2.72
C ASP A 61 14.77 0.23 -3.94
N ALA A 62 14.64 -0.37 -5.14
CA ALA A 62 15.03 0.30 -6.37
C ALA A 62 14.31 1.64 -6.53
N ALA A 63 15.05 2.66 -6.99
CA ALA A 63 14.52 4.01 -7.19
C ALA A 63 13.24 3.98 -8.06
N GLY A 64 12.18 4.63 -7.58
CA GLY A 64 10.87 4.68 -8.23
C GLY A 64 9.93 3.49 -7.94
N TYR A 65 10.38 2.44 -7.23
CA TYR A 65 9.57 1.26 -6.90
C TYR A 65 9.39 1.03 -5.39
N ARG A 66 9.98 1.87 -4.55
CA ARG A 66 9.90 1.75 -3.09
C ARG A 66 8.45 1.85 -2.61
N ILE A 67 8.02 0.84 -1.86
CA ILE A 67 6.68 0.80 -1.27
C ILE A 67 6.65 1.56 0.06
N TYR A 68 5.64 2.42 0.22
CA TYR A 68 5.48 3.27 1.41
C TYR A 68 5.00 2.52 2.66
N ILE A 69 4.13 1.53 2.49
CA ILE A 69 3.61 0.70 3.60
C ILE A 69 4.37 -0.63 3.59
N LYS A 70 5.31 -0.78 4.53
CA LYS A 70 6.12 -1.98 4.70
C LYS A 70 5.83 -2.64 6.04
N GLU A 71 5.99 -3.95 6.08
CA GLU A 71 5.82 -4.70 7.32
C GLU A 71 6.97 -4.38 8.29
N GLY A 72 6.64 -4.14 9.56
CA GLY A 72 7.63 -3.82 10.60
C GLY A 72 8.22 -2.40 10.54
N ILE A 73 7.84 -1.55 9.58
CA ILE A 73 8.35 -0.18 9.47
C ILE A 73 7.23 0.82 9.80
N PRO A 74 7.35 1.60 10.89
CA PRO A 74 6.37 2.64 11.19
C PRO A 74 6.45 3.75 10.15
N LEU A 75 5.29 4.29 9.73
CA LEU A 75 5.24 5.33 8.71
C LEU A 75 6.04 6.59 9.07
N ASN A 76 6.13 6.90 10.36
CA ASN A 76 6.92 8.03 10.85
C ASN A 76 8.41 7.90 10.49
N ALA A 77 8.96 6.68 10.40
CA ALA A 77 10.34 6.49 9.97
C ALA A 77 10.54 6.97 8.52
N ASN A 78 9.58 6.66 7.64
CA ASN A 78 9.60 7.13 6.24
C ASN A 78 9.42 8.66 6.15
N HIS A 79 8.59 9.26 7.03
CA HIS A 79 8.44 10.72 7.09
C HIS A 79 9.73 11.42 7.52
N VAL A 80 10.41 10.88 8.54
CA VAL A 80 11.67 11.42 9.04
C VAL A 80 12.74 11.36 7.94
N GLU A 81 12.80 10.28 7.18
CA GLU A 81 13.72 10.15 6.04
C GLU A 81 13.43 11.20 4.95
N ALA A 82 12.16 11.34 4.57
CA ALA A 82 11.71 12.36 3.61
C ALA A 82 12.05 13.79 4.07
N TYR A 83 11.84 14.11 5.35
CA TYR A 83 12.13 15.42 5.91
C TYR A 83 13.63 15.71 5.95
N LYS A 84 14.44 14.71 6.31
CA LYS A 84 15.91 14.81 6.25
C LYS A 84 16.39 15.10 4.83
N ALA A 85 15.80 14.45 3.82
CA ALA A 85 16.18 14.66 2.42
C ALA A 85 15.96 16.11 1.94
N VAL A 86 15.01 16.84 2.54
CA VAL A 86 14.72 18.25 2.21
C VAL A 86 15.16 19.25 3.30
N ASN A 87 15.99 18.81 4.25
CA ASN A 87 16.50 19.62 5.37
C ASN A 87 15.42 20.25 6.26
N LEU A 88 14.33 19.51 6.52
CA LEU A 88 13.29 19.92 7.47
C LEU A 88 13.58 19.38 8.90
N PRO A 89 13.16 20.10 9.95
CA PRO A 89 13.31 19.63 11.33
C PRO A 89 12.58 18.30 11.58
N THR A 90 13.26 17.34 12.22
CA THR A 90 12.69 16.03 12.60
C THR A 90 12.50 15.85 14.11
N ASP A 91 13.21 16.65 14.91
CA ASP A 91 13.28 16.45 16.37
C ASP A 91 12.51 17.53 17.15
N ASP A 92 11.99 18.53 16.45
CA ASP A 92 11.14 19.59 17.03
C ASP A 92 9.67 19.16 17.04
N LYS A 93 9.15 18.85 18.23
CA LYS A 93 7.76 18.44 18.45
C LYS A 93 6.74 19.54 18.14
N ASN A 94 7.16 20.80 18.10
CA ASN A 94 6.29 21.94 17.77
C ASN A 94 6.36 22.32 16.30
N PHE A 95 7.28 21.73 15.54
CA PHE A 95 7.42 22.00 14.13
C PHE A 95 6.19 21.50 13.36
N LYS A 96 5.50 22.43 12.68
CA LYS A 96 4.41 22.14 11.77
C LYS A 96 4.84 22.51 10.36
N ALA A 97 5.16 21.48 9.57
CA ALA A 97 5.51 21.65 8.17
C ALA A 97 4.38 22.38 7.42
N LYS A 98 4.71 23.40 6.64
CA LYS A 98 3.74 24.04 5.75
C LYS A 98 3.40 23.07 4.61
N ARG A 99 2.27 23.31 3.94
CA ARG A 99 1.83 22.48 2.80
C ARG A 99 2.93 22.31 1.76
N ASP A 100 3.65 23.38 1.44
CA ASP A 100 4.71 23.37 0.43
C ASP A 100 5.93 22.56 0.90
N ASP A 101 6.25 22.59 2.19
CA ASP A 101 7.31 21.76 2.79
C ASP A 101 6.97 20.27 2.67
N VAL A 102 5.71 19.92 2.96
CA VAL A 102 5.21 18.55 2.82
C VAL A 102 5.22 18.10 1.35
N GLN A 103 4.89 18.98 0.41
CA GLN A 103 4.96 18.66 -1.02
C GLN A 103 6.39 18.41 -1.47
N ARG A 104 7.35 19.22 -1.02
CA ARG A 104 8.78 19.01 -1.30
C ARG A 104 9.28 17.69 -0.75
N ALA A 105 8.90 17.33 0.48
CA ALA A 105 9.30 16.07 1.10
C ALA A 105 8.64 14.83 0.47
N ARG A 106 7.57 14.98 -0.31
CA ARG A 106 6.89 13.86 -0.99
C ARG A 106 7.47 13.54 -2.37
N ALA A 107 8.26 14.45 -2.94
CA ALA A 107 8.87 14.31 -4.27
C ALA A 107 10.05 13.34 -4.22
#